data_AF-A0A5K0WAT2-F1
#
_entry.id   AF-A0A5K0WAT2-F1
#
_cell.length_a   1.000
_cell.length_b   1.000
_cell.length_c   1.000
_cell.angle_alpha   90.00
_cell.angle_beta   90.00
_cell.angle_gamma   90.00
#
_symmetry.space_group_name_H-M   'P 1'
#
loop_
_entity.id
_entity.type
_entity.pdbx_description
1 polymer ?
#
loop_
_entity_poly.entity_id
_entity_poly.type
_entity_poly.pdbx_seq_one_letter_code
_entity_poly.pdbx_strand_id
1 'polypeptide(L)' 'VLVFCTTAMVTKLVSELLSELHLNVREIHSRKPQSYRTRVSDEFRKSKGLILVTSDVSARGVDYPDVTLVVQ' A
#
# COMPACT_ATOMS: atom_id res chain seq x y z
N VAL A 1 8.54 1.73 1.44
CA VAL A 1 8.04 2.97 0.80
C VAL A 1 6.52 2.97 0.84
N LEU A 2 5.91 4.11 1.15
CA LEU A 2 4.45 4.31 1.11
C LEU A 2 4.12 5.31 0.00
N VAL A 3 3.11 5.00 -0.79
CA VAL A 3 2.59 5.86 -1.85
C VAL A 3 1.11 6.09 -1.60
N PHE A 4 0.72 7.32 -1.30
CA PHE A 4 -0.67 7.70 -1.13
C PHE A 4 -1.31 8.05 -2.47
N CYS A 5 -2.58 7.68 -2.62
CA CYS A 5 -3.39 7.97 -3.79
C CYS A 5 -4.78 8.43 -3.33
N THR A 6 -5.36 9.40 -4.03
CA THR A 6 -6.65 10.00 -3.66
C THR A 6 -7.83 9.04 -3.77
N THR A 7 -7.80 8.09 -4.70
CA THR A 7 -8.93 7.17 -4.94
C THR A 7 -8.48 5.72 -5.07
N ALA A 8 -9.38 4.80 -4.74
CA ALA A 8 -9.15 3.36 -4.88
C ALA A 8 -8.80 2.94 -6.32
N MET A 9 -9.32 3.66 -7.33
CA MET A 9 -9.00 3.39 -8.73
C MET A 9 -7.56 3.77 -9.07
N VAL A 10 -7.11 4.93 -8.60
CA VAL A 10 -5.71 5.37 -8.79
C VAL A 10 -4.75 4.46 -8.02
N THR A 11 -5.08 4.08 -6.78
CA THR A 11 -4.28 3.10 -6.01
C THR A 11 -4.09 1.80 -6.81
N LYS A 12 -5.17 1.29 -7.41
CA LYS A 12 -5.11 0.08 -8.23
C LYS A 12 -4.24 0.28 -9.47
N LEU A 13 -4.47 1.35 -10.23
CA LEU A 13 -3.71 1.67 -11.44
C LEU A 13 -2.20 1.78 -11.16
N VAL A 14 -1.83 2.51 -10.10
CA VAL A 14 -0.42 2.71 -9.71
C VAL A 14 0.20 1.39 -9.26
N SER A 15 -0.52 0.58 -8.49
CA SER A 15 -0.05 -0.75 -8.07
C SER A 15 0.19 -1.67 -9.27
N GLU A 16 -0.75 -1.72 -10.22
CA GLU A 16 -0.61 -2.51 -11.45
C GLU A 16 0.61 -2.06 -12.27
N LEU A 17 0.76 -0.75 -12.50
CA LEU A 17 1.92 -0.20 -13.22
C LEU A 17 3.26 -0.53 -12.55
N LEU A 18 3.36 -0.37 -11.22
CA LEU A 18 4.58 -0.71 -10.49
C LEU A 18 4.85 -2.22 -10.49
N SER A 19 3.80 -3.04 -10.50
CA SER A 19 3.93 -4.49 -10.60
C SER A 19 4.43 -4.92 -11.99
N GLU A 20 4.02 -4.24 -13.07
CA GLU A 20 4.54 -4.48 -14.43
C GLU A 20 6.04 -4.16 -14.53
N LEU A 21 6.52 -3.21 -13.74
CA LEU A 21 7.94 -2.91 -13.58
C LEU A 21 8.68 -3.93 -12.69
N HIS A 22 8.04 -5.05 -12.32
CA HIS A 22 8.59 -6.12 -11.49
C HIS A 22 9.01 -5.66 -10.08
N LEU A 23 8.38 -4.61 -9.56
CA LEU A 23 8.61 -4.14 -8.19
C LEU A 23 7.76 -4.91 -7.19
N ASN A 24 8.27 -5.09 -5.98
CA ASN A 24 7.53 -5.73 -4.90
C ASN A 24 6.49 -4.75 -4.31
N VAL A 25 5.30 -4.75 -4.90
CA VAL A 25 4.21 -3.82 -4.58
C VAL A 25 3.01 -4.52 -3.98
N ARG A 26 2.32 -3.83 -3.06
CA ARG A 26 1.00 -4.21 -2.55
C ARG A 26 0.09 -3.00 -2.52
N GLU A 27 -1.21 -3.23 -2.66
CA GLU A 27 -2.22 -2.18 -2.60
C GLU A 27 -3.13 -2.29 -1.38
N ILE A 28 -3.55 -1.15 -0.81
CA ILE A 28 -4.62 -1.10 0.19
C ILE A 28 -5.58 0.05 -0.17
N HIS A 29 -6.85 -0.28 -0.42
CA HIS A 29 -7.90 0.71 -0.67
C HIS A 29 -9.28 0.18 -0.21
N SER A 30 -10.28 1.07 -0.17
CA SER A 30 -11.63 0.78 0.36
C SER A 30 -12.34 -0.39 -0.33
N ARG A 31 -12.10 -0.59 -1.63
CA ARG A 31 -12.67 -1.69 -2.42
C ARG A 31 -12.08 -3.09 -2.15
N LYS A 32 -11.00 -3.21 -1.38
CA LYS A 32 -10.48 -4.53 -0.94
C LYS A 32 -11.21 -4.99 0.33
N PRO A 33 -11.45 -6.30 0.53
CA PRO A 33 -11.99 -6.82 1.78
C PRO A 33 -11.11 -6.46 2.99
N GLN A 34 -11.70 -6.31 4.18
CA GLN A 34 -10.95 -6.00 5.41
C GLN A 34 -9.89 -7.06 5.70
N SER A 35 -10.20 -8.35 5.50
CA SER A 35 -9.23 -9.46 5.67
C SER A 35 -7.98 -9.30 4.81
N TYR A 36 -8.15 -8.83 3.57
CA TYR A 36 -7.04 -8.53 2.66
C TYR A 36 -6.22 -7.34 3.18
N ARG A 37 -6.88 -6.27 3.62
CA ARG A 37 -6.19 -5.07 4.17
C ARG A 37 -5.36 -5.40 5.40
N THR A 38 -5.89 -6.23 6.31
CA THR A 38 -5.15 -6.69 7.49
C THR A 38 -3.93 -7.50 7.09
N ARG A 39 -4.11 -8.51 6.21
CA ARG A 39 -3.01 -9.35 5.73
C ARG A 39 -1.89 -8.54 5.07
N VAL A 40 -2.24 -7.61 4.18
CA VAL A 40 -1.25 -6.77 3.48
C VAL A 40 -0.57 -5.80 4.42
N SER A 41 -1.29 -5.22 5.39
CA SER A 41 -0.69 -4.35 6.40
C SER A 41 0.35 -5.10 7.24
N ASP A 42 0.04 -6.33 7.66
CA ASP A 42 0.97 -7.17 8.42
C ASP A 42 2.17 -7.63 7.56
N GLU A 43 1.93 -7.93 6.28
CA GLU A 43 2.98 -8.23 5.32
C GLU A 43 3.94 -7.03 5.15
N PHE A 44 3.41 -5.83 4.98
CA PHE A 44 4.20 -4.60 4.84
C PHE A 44 5.05 -4.32 6.08
N ARG A 45 4.49 -4.48 7.30
CA ARG A 45 5.23 -4.30 8.56
C ARG A 45 6.41 -5.24 8.71
N LYS A 46 6.29 -6.48 8.20
CA LYS A 46 7.32 -7.52 8.36
C LYS A 46 8.33 -7.55 7.21
N SER A 47 7.99 -6.96 6.07
CA SER A 47 8.79 -7.06 4.85
C SER A 47 9.79 -5.91 4.74
N LYS A 48 11.01 -6.24 4.28
CA LYS A 48 12.00 -5.23 3.87
C LYS A 48 11.91 -5.04 2.35
N GLY A 49 11.87 -3.79 1.90
CA GLY A 49 11.85 -3.46 0.46
C GLY A 49 10.50 -3.62 -0.24
N LEU A 50 9.39 -3.52 0.49
CA LEU A 50 8.04 -3.51 -0.09
C LEU A 50 7.56 -2.07 -0.36
N ILE A 51 6.81 -1.88 -1.45
CA ILE A 51 6.11 -0.65 -1.77
C ILE A 51 4.63 -0.84 -1.46
N LEU A 52 4.10 -0.05 -0.53
CA LEU A 52 2.67 -0.04 -0.23
C LEU A 52 2.02 1.15 -0.92
N VAL A 53 1.17 0.88 -1.92
CA VAL A 53 0.33 1.88 -2.56
C VAL A 53 -1.01 1.88 -1.84
N THR A 54 -1.46 3.02 -1.31
CA THR A 54 -2.65 3.07 -0.50
C THR A 54 -3.47 4.34 -0.68
N SER A 55 -4.76 4.29 -0.38
CA SER A 55 -5.57 5.50 -0.22
C SER A 55 -5.65 5.90 1.26
N ASP A 56 -6.42 6.94 1.59
CA ASP A 56 -6.58 7.44 2.97
C ASP A 56 -7.07 6.41 4.01
N VAL A 57 -7.44 5.21 3.57
CA VAL A 57 -7.82 4.08 4.43
C VAL A 57 -6.69 3.64 5.35
N SER A 58 -5.43 3.78 4.94
CA SER A 58 -4.25 3.41 5.75
C SER A 58 -3.71 4.57 6.58
N ALA A 59 -4.19 5.80 6.38
CA ALA A 59 -3.72 6.98 7.11
C ALA A 59 -4.23 7.05 8.56
N ARG A 60 -5.23 6.23 8.94
CA ARG A 60 -5.90 6.31 10.23
C ARG A 60 -5.63 5.08 11.09
N GLY A 61 -4.77 5.22 12.09
CA GLY A 61 -4.58 4.23 13.15
C GLY A 61 -3.76 2.99 12.76
N VAL A 62 -3.05 3.04 11.62
CA VAL A 62 -2.18 1.95 11.17
C VAL A 62 -0.73 2.40 11.32
N ASP A 63 -0.01 1.79 12.26
CA ASP A 63 1.42 2.04 12.44
C ASP A 63 2.25 1.18 11.47
N TYR A 64 3.17 1.81 10.76
CA TYR A 64 4.10 1.18 9.83
C TYR A 64 5.52 1.60 10.21
N PRO A 65 6.26 0.76 10.95
CA PRO A 65 7.64 1.06 11.32
C PRO A 65 8.55 1.01 10.08
N ASP A 66 9.70 1.68 10.16
CA ASP A 66 10.78 1.62 9.15
C ASP A 66 10.38 2.07 7.73
N VAL A 67 9.43 3.00 7.63
CA VAL A 67 9.06 3.62 6.35
C VAL A 67 10.15 4.60 5.92
N THR A 68 10.83 4.29 4.82
CA THR A 68 11.94 5.09 4.30
C THR A 68 11.52 6.33 3.50
N LEU A 69 10.33 6.29 2.88
CA LEU A 69 9.81 7.34 2.02
C LEU A 69 8.29 7.28 1.99
N VAL A 70 7.67 8.45 2.06
CA VAL A 70 6.24 8.67 1.83
C VAL A 70 6.08 9.57 0.62
N VAL A 71 5.31 9.13 -0.37
CA VAL A 71 4.92 9.88 -1.56
C VAL A 71 3.43 10.18 -1.46
N GLN A 72 3.02 11.40 -1.80
CA GLN A 72 1.63 11.87 -1.69
C GLN A 72 1.08 12.36 -3.03
#